data_AF-A0A8D8SDV9-F1
#
_entry.id   AF-A0A8D8SDV9-F1
#
_cell.length_a   1.000
_cell.length_b   1.000
_cell.length_c   1.000
_cell.angle_alpha   90.00
_cell.angle_beta   90.00
_cell.angle_gamma   90.00
#
_symmetry.space_group_name_H-M   'P 1'
#
loop_
_entity.id
_entity.type
_entity.pdbx_description
1 polymer ?
#
loop_
_entity_poly.entity_id
_entity_poly.type
_entity_poly.pdbx_seq_one_letter_code
_entity_poly.pdbx_strand_id
1 'polypeptide(L)'
;MRFSLMFISVIKQFIFRRNEDSKFFNQLGIKIVKSHKFLGSVIGPDDSKDIYVEDKVKLWTEAVMKFSEAAKKSPQAVFAAFTKSLQCEWSFLQRVVESSSEKYVSLKDAIQTHLTPAIVGREISNTEHEIFSLPTKFGGLAIKNPVLTVENSFQTSKKAVQKLTQCIKNRAILNVDEHKLHVKTALKEERTIRQARDKEKSAQLISLLPEKKKRTLTRVVEGKASHWLNVIPTAADHYDLSPTQFRDALALRYGHEIPLSQRCDGCDLQMDMNHALNCKKGGLVKYGHDNLCDDGAQLAKLAFQCVNREPVIQEADGIHTPALIADVKIVGLWENGRTAFLDYRIINPDAPSYLSQNWSAISNRHAKEKHQKYDRAAEDVRCGFTPMVCSIDGVLHEEFKTVLTRLASVLADKWSKSYSAVKNFVYV
;
A
#
# COMPACT_ATOMS: atom_id res chain seq x y z
N MET A 1 56.56 23.36 -11.04
CA MET A 1 56.01 21.99 -11.01
C MET A 1 54.51 22.08 -10.79
N ARG A 2 53.71 21.61 -11.76
CA ARG A 2 52.24 21.62 -11.72
C ARG A 2 51.76 20.69 -10.60
N PHE A 3 51.20 21.23 -9.53
CA PHE A 3 50.43 20.43 -8.57
C PHE A 3 49.11 20.02 -9.25
N SER A 4 49.09 18.81 -9.81
CA SER A 4 47.86 18.18 -10.27
C SER A 4 46.92 17.97 -9.08
N LEU A 5 45.64 18.30 -9.26
CA LEU A 5 44.59 18.29 -8.24
C LEU A 5 44.55 16.97 -7.46
N MET A 6 45.07 17.01 -6.24
CA MET A 6 45.06 15.88 -5.31
C MET A 6 43.87 16.04 -4.35
N PHE A 7 42.79 15.30 -4.58
CA PHE A 7 41.67 15.22 -3.64
C PHE A 7 42.08 14.35 -2.45
N ILE A 8 42.65 14.97 -1.41
CA ILE A 8 42.87 14.33 -0.12
C ILE A 8 41.56 14.46 0.68
N SER A 9 40.72 13.42 0.64
CA SER A 9 39.63 13.30 1.61
C SER A 9 40.20 12.69 2.88
N VAL A 10 40.47 13.52 3.90
CA VAL A 10 40.82 13.04 5.25
C VAL A 10 39.50 12.78 5.98
N ILE A 11 39.14 11.51 6.11
CA ILE A 11 38.10 11.09 7.03
C ILE A 11 38.81 10.34 8.15
N LYS A 12 38.79 10.91 9.37
CA LYS A 12 39.21 10.28 10.64
C LYS A 12 40.37 9.27 10.47
N GLN A 13 41.57 9.73 10.09
CA GLN A 13 42.84 8.97 9.97
C GLN A 13 43.12 8.19 8.65
N PHE A 14 42.33 8.32 7.59
CA PHE A 14 42.61 7.62 6.32
C PHE A 14 42.80 8.58 5.13
N ILE A 15 43.84 8.34 4.33
CA ILE A 15 44.13 9.05 3.07
C ILE A 15 43.96 8.05 1.91
N PHE A 16 43.13 8.40 0.93
CA PHE A 16 42.95 7.62 -0.30
C PHE A 16 43.98 8.08 -1.33
N ARG A 17 44.86 7.17 -1.78
CA ARG A 17 45.89 7.50 -2.77
C ARG A 17 45.98 6.41 -3.84
N ARG A 18 46.00 6.82 -5.12
CA ARG A 18 46.53 6.00 -6.23
C ARG A 18 48.06 6.09 -6.09
N ASN A 19 48.68 5.03 -5.59
CA ASN A 19 50.11 4.66 -5.63
C ASN A 19 51.17 5.78 -5.50
N GLU A 20 52.18 5.55 -4.65
CA GLU A 20 53.40 6.39 -4.43
C GLU A 20 53.28 7.41 -3.27
N ASP A 21 53.41 6.94 -2.02
CA ASP A 21 54.40 7.37 -0.98
C ASP A 21 53.95 6.82 0.39
N SER A 22 54.10 5.52 0.61
CA SER A 22 53.72 4.91 1.89
C SER A 22 54.65 5.31 3.05
N LYS A 23 55.89 5.75 2.75
CA LYS A 23 56.92 6.03 3.77
C LYS A 23 56.66 7.31 4.57
N PHE A 24 56.13 8.37 3.96
CA PHE A 24 55.92 9.66 4.62
C PHE A 24 54.77 9.63 5.65
N PHE A 25 53.67 8.96 5.30
CA PHE A 25 52.47 8.92 6.15
C PHE A 25 52.56 7.91 7.31
N ASN A 26 53.39 6.87 7.17
CA ASN A 26 53.66 5.93 8.26
C ASN A 26 54.30 6.63 9.48
N GLN A 27 55.12 7.66 9.25
CA GLN A 27 55.72 8.45 10.35
C GLN A 27 54.69 9.30 11.10
N LEU A 28 53.54 9.60 10.48
CA LEU A 28 52.43 10.36 11.07
C LEU A 28 51.36 9.44 11.71
N GLY A 29 51.57 8.13 11.72
CA GLY A 29 50.60 7.15 12.22
C GLY A 29 49.34 7.02 11.35
N ILE A 30 49.38 7.50 10.10
CA ILE A 30 48.23 7.51 9.18
C ILE A 30 48.23 6.21 8.37
N LYS A 31 47.19 5.40 8.53
CA LYS A 31 47.04 4.14 7.77
C LYS A 31 46.47 4.43 6.38
N ILE A 32 47.22 4.09 5.33
CA ILE A 32 46.75 4.18 3.95
C ILE A 32 45.97 2.90 3.62
N VAL A 33 44.74 3.05 3.13
CA VAL A 33 43.88 1.94 2.69
C VAL A 33 43.39 2.17 1.27
N LYS A 34 43.22 1.08 0.50
CA LYS A 34 42.72 1.13 -0.88
C LYS A 34 41.23 1.53 -0.93
N SER A 35 40.45 1.06 0.03
CA SER A 35 39.03 1.37 0.18
C SER A 35 38.62 1.42 1.65
N HIS A 36 37.52 2.13 1.95
CA HIS A 36 36.97 2.23 3.29
C HIS A 36 35.46 2.46 3.26
N LYS A 37 34.73 1.88 4.21
CA LYS A 37 33.30 2.13 4.39
C LYS A 37 33.10 3.54 4.95
N PHE A 38 32.23 4.33 4.35
CA PHE A 38 31.95 5.68 4.80
C PHE A 38 30.48 6.05 4.59
N LEU A 39 29.81 6.47 5.67
CA LEU A 39 28.40 6.91 5.67
C LEU A 39 27.44 5.94 4.95
N GLY A 40 27.67 4.63 5.12
CA GLY A 40 26.86 3.57 4.50
C GLY A 40 27.22 3.22 3.06
N SER A 41 28.17 3.95 2.45
CA SER A 41 28.78 3.69 1.15
C SER A 41 30.22 3.16 1.31
N VAL A 42 30.94 2.99 0.21
CA VAL A 42 32.37 2.68 0.18
C VAL A 42 33.09 3.68 -0.71
N ILE A 43 34.17 4.25 -0.17
CA ILE A 43 35.09 5.09 -0.93
C ILE A 43 36.26 4.20 -1.34
N GLY A 44 36.64 4.26 -2.61
CA GLY A 44 37.71 3.46 -3.17
C GLY A 44 37.56 3.30 -4.69
N PRO A 45 38.46 2.53 -5.33
CA PRO A 45 38.33 2.15 -6.73
C PRO A 45 37.08 1.29 -6.99
N ASP A 46 36.68 1.22 -8.27
CA ASP A 46 35.39 0.63 -8.66
C ASP A 46 35.30 -0.87 -8.35
N ASP A 47 36.42 -1.60 -8.44
CA ASP A 47 36.53 -2.99 -7.99
C ASP A 47 36.09 -3.19 -6.53
N SER A 48 36.44 -2.24 -5.66
CA SER A 48 36.12 -2.27 -4.24
C SER A 48 34.65 -1.90 -3.97
N LYS A 49 34.07 -1.04 -4.81
CA LYS A 49 32.63 -0.72 -4.77
C LYS A 49 31.83 -1.93 -5.19
N ASP A 50 32.30 -2.62 -6.22
CA ASP A 50 31.65 -3.78 -6.80
C ASP A 50 31.57 -4.94 -5.80
N ILE A 51 32.70 -5.28 -5.17
CA ILE A 51 32.74 -6.29 -4.11
C ILE A 51 31.78 -5.92 -2.96
N TYR A 52 31.76 -4.65 -2.54
CA TYR A 52 30.87 -4.21 -1.46
C TYR A 52 29.39 -4.34 -1.81
N VAL A 53 29.00 -4.04 -3.06
CA VAL A 53 27.62 -4.21 -3.53
C VAL A 53 27.27 -5.70 -3.58
N GLU A 54 28.16 -6.54 -4.10
CA GLU A 54 27.95 -8.00 -4.18
C GLU A 54 27.78 -8.63 -2.79
N ASP A 55 28.62 -8.27 -1.83
CA ASP A 55 28.50 -8.71 -0.43
C ASP A 55 27.14 -8.32 0.18
N LYS A 56 26.68 -7.09 -0.10
CA LYS A 56 25.38 -6.61 0.38
C LYS A 56 24.22 -7.34 -0.28
N VAL A 57 24.29 -7.53 -1.59
CA VAL A 57 23.28 -8.29 -2.34
C VAL A 57 23.18 -9.72 -1.81
N LYS A 58 24.31 -10.38 -1.57
CA LYS A 58 24.33 -11.73 -0.99
C LYS A 58 23.60 -11.79 0.36
N LEU A 59 23.89 -10.84 1.27
CA LEU A 59 23.22 -10.75 2.56
C LEU A 59 21.71 -10.54 2.43
N TRP A 60 21.28 -9.67 1.51
CA TRP A 60 19.85 -9.45 1.28
C TRP A 60 19.16 -10.66 0.65
N THR A 61 19.83 -11.36 -0.27
CA THR A 61 19.33 -12.60 -0.86
C THR A 61 19.11 -13.66 0.23
N GLU A 62 20.07 -13.84 1.14
CA GLU A 62 19.91 -14.73 2.31
C GLU A 62 18.75 -14.30 3.22
N ALA A 63 18.57 -13.00 3.44
CA ALA A 63 17.44 -12.47 4.21
C ALA A 63 16.10 -12.74 3.52
N VAL A 64 16.02 -12.58 2.18
CA VAL A 64 14.85 -12.90 1.36
C VAL A 64 14.49 -14.37 1.48
N MET A 65 15.47 -15.29 1.49
CA MET A 65 15.21 -16.71 1.71
C MET A 65 14.59 -16.98 3.09
N LYS A 66 15.10 -16.35 4.14
CA LYS A 66 14.54 -16.45 5.50
C LYS A 66 13.13 -15.88 5.59
N PHE A 67 12.89 -14.74 4.93
CA PHE A 67 11.56 -14.11 4.84
C PHE A 67 10.57 -15.03 4.11
N SER A 68 11.03 -15.73 3.06
CA SER A 68 10.20 -16.68 2.32
C SER A 68 9.73 -17.84 3.20
N GLU A 69 10.59 -18.35 4.09
CA GLU A 69 10.20 -19.38 5.05
C GLU A 69 9.20 -18.84 6.09
N ALA A 70 9.45 -17.65 6.63
CA ALA A 70 8.54 -17.00 7.58
C ALA A 70 7.17 -16.68 6.96
N ALA A 71 7.13 -16.34 5.67
CA ALA A 71 5.89 -15.99 4.96
C ALA A 71 4.91 -17.15 4.88
N LYS A 72 5.38 -18.40 5.01
CA LYS A 72 4.50 -19.57 5.08
C LYS A 72 3.52 -19.47 6.25
N LYS A 73 3.99 -18.96 7.40
CA LYS A 73 3.21 -18.81 8.65
C LYS A 73 2.67 -17.41 8.87
N SER A 74 3.35 -16.37 8.40
CA SER A 74 2.99 -14.97 8.69
C SER A 74 3.15 -14.08 7.46
N PRO A 75 2.38 -14.32 6.38
CA PRO A 75 2.58 -13.66 5.09
C PRO A 75 2.40 -12.14 5.16
N GLN A 76 1.40 -11.64 5.89
CA GLN A 76 1.15 -10.20 6.03
C GLN A 76 2.29 -9.50 6.78
N ALA A 77 2.77 -10.08 7.88
CA ALA A 77 3.89 -9.53 8.66
C ALA A 77 5.18 -9.49 7.84
N VAL A 78 5.48 -10.56 7.10
CA VAL A 78 6.63 -10.59 6.18
C VAL A 78 6.47 -9.56 5.07
N PHE A 79 5.28 -9.45 4.47
CA PHE A 79 5.00 -8.44 3.44
C PHE A 79 5.25 -7.02 3.97
N ALA A 80 4.75 -6.69 5.16
CA ALA A 80 4.97 -5.39 5.79
C ALA A 80 6.45 -5.15 6.11
N ALA A 81 7.14 -6.12 6.72
CA ALA A 81 8.57 -6.01 7.04
C ALA A 81 9.44 -5.87 5.78
N PHE A 82 9.11 -6.63 4.73
CA PHE A 82 9.82 -6.56 3.46
C PHE A 82 9.65 -5.20 2.79
N THR A 83 8.41 -4.75 2.66
CA THR A 83 8.09 -3.52 1.92
C THR A 83 8.46 -2.24 2.66
N LYS A 84 8.47 -2.26 4.00
CA LYS A 84 8.76 -1.09 4.84
C LYS A 84 10.20 -1.05 5.37
N SER A 85 10.88 -2.20 5.46
CA SER A 85 12.24 -2.29 6.00
C SER A 85 13.24 -2.83 4.99
N LEU A 86 13.19 -4.13 4.66
CA LEU A 86 14.28 -4.80 3.93
C LEU A 86 14.54 -4.14 2.56
N GLN A 87 13.49 -3.82 1.79
CA GLN A 87 13.68 -3.17 0.49
C GLN A 87 14.26 -1.75 0.57
N CYS A 88 14.11 -1.09 1.71
CA CYS A 88 14.62 0.26 1.92
C CYS A 88 16.15 0.25 2.06
N GLU A 89 16.75 -0.86 2.47
CA GLU A 89 18.21 -0.99 2.61
C GLU A 89 18.93 -0.89 1.26
N TRP A 90 18.55 -1.70 0.27
CA TRP A 90 19.14 -1.57 -1.06
C TRP A 90 18.70 -0.30 -1.78
N SER A 91 17.47 0.19 -1.54
CA SER A 91 17.06 1.49 -2.04
C SER A 91 17.94 2.63 -1.49
N PHE A 92 18.50 2.48 -0.29
CA PHE A 92 19.51 3.41 0.22
C PHE A 92 20.85 3.21 -0.51
N LEU A 93 21.35 1.98 -0.63
CA LEU A 93 22.63 1.70 -1.29
C LEU A 93 22.65 2.21 -2.75
N GLN A 94 21.58 1.94 -3.51
CA GLN A 94 21.41 2.38 -4.90
C GLN A 94 21.41 3.90 -5.07
N ARG A 95 21.19 4.69 -3.99
CA ARG A 95 21.28 6.15 -4.04
C ARG A 95 22.69 6.69 -3.75
N VAL A 96 23.56 5.87 -3.15
CA VAL A 96 24.87 6.33 -2.63
C VAL A 96 26.07 5.61 -3.26
N VAL A 97 25.84 4.51 -3.98
CA VAL A 97 26.85 3.79 -4.76
C VAL A 97 26.34 3.63 -6.19
N GLU A 98 27.13 4.08 -7.17
CA GLU A 98 26.92 3.79 -8.58
C GLU A 98 27.29 2.32 -8.83
N SER A 99 26.38 1.55 -9.40
CA SER A 99 26.55 0.11 -9.58
C SER A 99 25.74 -0.41 -10.77
N SER A 100 26.25 -1.44 -11.45
CA SER A 100 25.53 -2.12 -12.53
C SER A 100 24.29 -2.85 -12.01
N SER A 101 23.24 -2.90 -12.84
CA SER A 101 22.00 -3.63 -12.57
C SER A 101 22.19 -5.14 -12.50
N GLU A 102 23.20 -5.68 -13.19
CA GLU A 102 23.56 -7.11 -13.19
C GLU A 102 23.85 -7.63 -11.78
N LYS A 103 24.42 -6.78 -10.91
CA LYS A 103 24.73 -7.14 -9.52
C LYS A 103 23.50 -7.46 -8.67
N TYR A 104 22.32 -7.00 -9.07
CA TYR A 104 21.07 -7.20 -8.33
C TYR A 104 20.22 -8.35 -8.87
N VAL A 105 20.68 -9.06 -9.91
CA VAL A 105 19.92 -10.13 -10.56
C VAL A 105 19.59 -11.26 -9.57
N SER A 106 20.57 -11.72 -8.78
CA SER A 106 20.36 -12.79 -7.79
C SER A 106 19.31 -12.42 -6.74
N LEU A 107 19.28 -11.16 -6.29
CA LEU A 107 18.28 -10.66 -5.37
C LEU A 107 16.89 -10.58 -6.02
N LYS A 108 16.82 -10.07 -7.25
CA LYS A 108 15.57 -10.01 -8.02
C LYS A 108 15.01 -11.42 -8.23
N ASP A 109 15.84 -12.38 -8.60
CA ASP A 109 15.44 -13.77 -8.81
C ASP A 109 14.94 -14.37 -7.50
N ALA A 110 15.66 -14.21 -6.37
CA ALA A 110 15.21 -14.71 -5.08
C ALA A 110 13.85 -14.13 -4.62
N ILE A 111 13.61 -12.84 -4.89
CA ILE A 111 12.31 -12.20 -4.62
C ILE A 111 11.21 -12.85 -5.47
N GLN A 112 11.47 -13.09 -6.75
CA GLN A 112 10.47 -13.65 -7.68
C GLN A 112 10.21 -15.13 -7.45
N THR A 113 11.24 -15.95 -7.24
CA THR A 113 11.10 -17.41 -7.18
C THR A 113 10.76 -17.92 -5.78
N HIS A 114 11.10 -17.19 -4.72
CA HIS A 114 10.90 -17.66 -3.34
C HIS A 114 9.93 -16.78 -2.56
N LEU A 115 10.22 -15.48 -2.45
CA LEU A 115 9.48 -14.62 -1.52
C LEU A 115 8.06 -14.34 -1.96
N THR A 116 7.90 -13.89 -3.20
CA THR A 116 6.58 -13.48 -3.70
C THR A 116 5.62 -14.67 -3.71
N PRO A 117 5.99 -15.87 -4.20
CA PRO A 117 5.14 -17.06 -4.12
C PRO A 117 4.81 -17.45 -2.67
N ALA A 118 5.74 -17.30 -1.72
CA ALA A 118 5.49 -17.62 -0.32
C ALA A 118 4.52 -16.64 0.36
N ILE A 119 4.56 -15.34 0.00
CA ILE A 119 3.61 -14.33 0.48
C ILE A 119 2.21 -14.62 -0.06
N VAL A 120 2.08 -14.84 -1.38
CA VAL A 120 0.78 -15.02 -2.03
C VAL A 120 0.22 -16.43 -1.79
N GLY A 121 1.07 -17.43 -1.60
CA GLY A 121 0.70 -18.84 -1.37
C GLY A 121 0.45 -19.65 -2.64
N ARG A 122 0.95 -19.21 -3.80
CA ARG A 122 0.83 -19.90 -5.09
C ARG A 122 1.95 -19.50 -6.05
N GLU A 123 2.05 -20.20 -7.17
CA GLU A 123 2.90 -19.81 -8.29
C GLU A 123 2.40 -18.51 -8.94
N ILE A 124 3.35 -17.75 -9.49
CA ILE A 124 3.14 -16.40 -10.01
C ILE A 124 3.72 -16.32 -11.42
N SER A 125 2.92 -15.79 -12.34
CA SER A 125 3.37 -15.56 -13.72
C SER A 125 4.30 -14.35 -13.84
N ASN A 126 5.07 -14.26 -14.94
CA ASN A 126 5.92 -13.11 -15.22
C ASN A 126 5.14 -11.79 -15.24
N THR A 127 3.96 -11.77 -15.88
CA THR A 127 3.08 -10.59 -15.92
C THR A 127 2.64 -10.15 -14.53
N GLU A 128 2.33 -11.10 -13.63
CA GLU A 128 1.96 -10.78 -12.26
C GLU A 128 3.15 -10.24 -11.45
N HIS A 129 4.36 -10.77 -11.64
CA HIS A 129 5.55 -10.17 -11.03
C HIS A 129 5.75 -8.72 -11.45
N GLU A 130 5.49 -8.39 -12.72
CA GLU A 130 5.53 -7.02 -13.18
C GLU A 130 4.45 -6.15 -12.52
N ILE A 131 3.22 -6.65 -12.38
CA ILE A 131 2.15 -5.95 -11.67
C ILE A 131 2.52 -5.73 -10.21
N PHE A 132 2.99 -6.77 -9.50
CA PHE A 132 3.33 -6.68 -8.07
C PHE A 132 4.47 -5.71 -7.79
N SER A 133 5.33 -5.45 -8.78
CA SER A 133 6.39 -4.45 -8.68
C SER A 133 5.90 -3.00 -8.66
N LEU A 134 4.67 -2.75 -9.14
CA LEU A 134 4.06 -1.44 -9.14
C LEU A 134 3.61 -1.01 -7.72
N PRO A 135 3.47 0.30 -7.46
CA PRO A 135 2.84 0.79 -6.23
C PRO A 135 1.43 0.24 -6.03
N THR A 136 1.01 0.08 -4.77
CA THR A 136 -0.32 -0.45 -4.38
C THR A 136 -1.48 0.32 -5.01
N LYS A 137 -1.36 1.66 -5.08
CA LYS A 137 -2.35 2.54 -5.74
C LYS A 137 -2.50 2.32 -7.26
N PHE A 138 -1.57 1.61 -7.89
CA PHE A 138 -1.60 1.24 -9.31
C PHE A 138 -1.77 -0.27 -9.49
N GLY A 139 -2.36 -0.94 -8.50
CA GLY A 139 -2.73 -2.36 -8.58
C GLY A 139 -1.65 -3.32 -8.10
N GLY A 140 -0.42 -2.86 -7.85
CA GLY A 140 0.68 -3.72 -7.41
C GLY A 140 0.74 -3.97 -5.91
N LEU A 141 1.89 -4.49 -5.45
CA LEU A 141 2.22 -4.79 -4.05
C LEU A 141 3.43 -3.97 -3.55
N ALA A 142 3.97 -3.07 -4.38
CA ALA A 142 5.19 -2.31 -4.10
C ALA A 142 6.43 -3.17 -3.79
N ILE A 143 6.48 -4.38 -4.36
CA ILE A 143 7.63 -5.30 -4.30
C ILE A 143 8.58 -4.95 -5.45
N LYS A 144 9.41 -3.93 -5.25
CA LYS A 144 10.21 -3.34 -6.34
C LYS A 144 11.23 -4.32 -6.90
N ASN A 145 11.41 -4.27 -8.22
CA ASN A 145 12.50 -4.96 -8.89
C ASN A 145 13.81 -4.17 -8.71
N PRO A 146 14.80 -4.68 -7.96
CA PRO A 146 16.03 -3.95 -7.66
C PRO A 146 16.89 -3.68 -8.91
N VAL A 147 16.80 -4.50 -9.96
CA VAL A 147 17.50 -4.32 -11.23
C VAL A 147 16.98 -3.08 -11.97
N LEU A 148 15.69 -2.77 -11.85
CA LEU A 148 15.06 -1.61 -12.51
C LEU A 148 15.21 -0.31 -11.71
N THR A 149 15.46 -0.40 -10.40
CA THR A 149 15.51 0.79 -9.53
C THR A 149 16.90 1.40 -9.42
N VAL A 150 17.97 0.64 -9.70
CA VAL A 150 19.36 1.07 -9.45
C VAL A 150 19.73 2.35 -10.20
N GLU A 151 19.51 2.38 -11.52
CA GLU A 151 19.92 3.50 -12.39
C GLU A 151 19.23 4.79 -11.97
N ASN A 152 17.90 4.76 -11.91
CA ASN A 152 17.10 5.93 -11.55
C ASN A 152 17.41 6.43 -10.13
N SER A 153 17.67 5.53 -9.18
CA SER A 153 17.95 5.90 -7.79
C SER A 153 19.24 6.70 -7.66
N PHE A 154 20.30 6.27 -8.34
CA PHE A 154 21.59 6.96 -8.31
C PHE A 154 21.51 8.32 -9.02
N GLN A 155 20.95 8.36 -10.23
CA GLN A 155 20.83 9.62 -10.99
C GLN A 155 19.98 10.66 -10.27
N THR A 156 18.88 10.23 -9.65
CA THR A 156 18.02 11.13 -8.84
C THR A 156 18.78 11.72 -7.67
N SER A 157 19.54 10.88 -6.95
CA SER A 157 20.38 11.30 -5.82
C SER A 157 21.43 12.32 -6.28
N LYS A 158 22.14 12.02 -7.37
CA LYS A 158 23.16 12.89 -7.99
C LYS A 158 22.57 14.24 -8.42
N LYS A 159 21.40 14.26 -9.06
CA LYS A 159 20.69 15.50 -9.45
C LYS A 159 20.29 16.32 -8.21
N ALA A 160 19.79 15.66 -7.16
CA ALA A 160 19.38 16.35 -5.93
C ALA A 160 20.55 17.03 -5.21
N VAL A 161 21.74 16.40 -5.17
CA VAL A 161 22.93 16.95 -4.49
C VAL A 161 23.85 17.77 -5.40
N GLN A 162 23.40 18.13 -6.60
CA GLN A 162 24.22 18.82 -7.59
C GLN A 162 24.78 20.15 -7.09
N LYS A 163 23.95 21.01 -6.46
CA LYS A 163 24.40 22.30 -5.89
C LYS A 163 25.51 22.11 -4.86
N LEU A 164 25.31 21.19 -3.91
CA LEU A 164 26.31 20.84 -2.89
C LEU A 164 27.63 20.38 -3.54
N THR A 165 27.53 19.50 -4.54
CA THR A 165 28.68 18.97 -5.27
C THR A 165 29.46 20.07 -5.99
N GLN A 166 28.76 21.02 -6.63
CA GLN A 166 29.38 22.17 -7.30
C GLN A 166 30.07 23.10 -6.31
N CYS A 167 29.45 23.42 -5.17
CA CYS A 167 30.07 24.21 -4.12
C CYS A 167 31.35 23.57 -3.58
N ILE A 168 31.34 22.26 -3.32
CA ILE A 168 32.53 21.51 -2.87
C ILE A 168 33.65 21.58 -3.91
N LYS A 169 33.33 21.31 -5.19
CA LYS A 169 34.32 21.33 -6.28
C LYS A 169 34.94 22.71 -6.48
N ASN A 170 34.13 23.77 -6.37
CA ASN A 170 34.55 25.14 -6.61
C ASN A 170 35.03 25.87 -5.34
N ARG A 171 35.02 25.19 -4.19
CA ARG A 171 35.30 25.78 -2.86
C ARG A 171 34.42 27.01 -2.56
N ALA A 172 33.19 27.00 -3.05
CA ALA A 172 32.23 28.07 -2.84
C ALA A 172 31.42 27.84 -1.55
N ILE A 173 30.95 28.92 -0.94
CA ILE A 173 30.03 28.87 0.21
C ILE A 173 28.67 28.33 -0.27
N LEU A 174 28.13 27.33 0.44
CA LEU A 174 26.83 26.76 0.13
C LEU A 174 25.70 27.65 0.67
N ASN A 175 24.83 28.13 -0.20
CA ASN A 175 23.51 28.62 0.23
C ASN A 175 22.62 27.41 0.57
N VAL A 176 22.39 27.19 1.86
CA VAL A 176 21.66 26.02 2.38
C VAL A 176 20.19 26.02 1.96
N ASP A 177 19.54 27.19 1.93
CA ASP A 177 18.11 27.28 1.61
C ASP A 177 17.87 27.03 0.12
N GLU A 178 18.70 27.61 -0.73
CA GLU A 178 18.71 27.31 -2.15
C GLU A 178 18.99 25.84 -2.45
N HIS A 179 19.89 25.21 -1.69
CA HIS A 179 20.17 23.79 -1.83
C HIS A 179 18.96 22.94 -1.42
N LYS A 180 18.32 23.23 -0.29
CA LYS A 180 17.10 22.54 0.16
C LYS A 180 15.97 22.69 -0.86
N LEU A 181 15.79 23.88 -1.42
CA LEU A 181 14.80 24.13 -2.47
C LEU A 181 15.11 23.31 -3.72
N HIS A 182 16.36 23.29 -4.18
CA HIS A 182 16.80 22.47 -5.32
C HIS A 182 16.53 20.99 -5.10
N VAL A 183 16.89 20.45 -3.92
CA VAL A 183 16.61 19.05 -3.55
C VAL A 183 15.11 18.77 -3.62
N LYS A 184 14.29 19.62 -3.02
CA LYS A 184 12.82 19.45 -3.02
C LYS A 184 12.26 19.44 -4.43
N THR A 185 12.71 20.36 -5.30
CA THR A 185 12.27 20.45 -6.69
C THR A 185 12.69 19.22 -7.50
N ALA A 186 13.97 18.83 -7.45
CA ALA A 186 14.47 17.65 -8.16
C ALA A 186 13.74 16.36 -7.76
N LEU A 187 13.51 16.16 -6.46
CA LEU A 187 12.77 15.00 -5.96
C LEU A 187 11.28 15.02 -6.33
N LYS A 188 10.66 16.22 -6.43
CA LYS A 188 9.26 16.37 -6.84
C LYS A 188 9.07 16.08 -8.33
N GLU A 189 9.97 16.57 -9.18
CA GLU A 189 9.99 16.30 -10.62
C GLU A 189 10.09 14.79 -10.88
N GLU A 190 11.10 14.15 -10.30
CA GLU A 190 11.31 12.71 -10.48
C GLU A 190 10.13 11.88 -9.98
N ARG A 191 9.56 12.26 -8.83
CA ARG A 191 8.36 11.60 -8.30
C ARG A 191 7.19 11.70 -9.28
N THR A 192 7.00 12.86 -9.92
CA THR A 192 5.94 13.08 -10.91
C THR A 192 6.16 12.20 -12.14
N ILE A 193 7.37 12.18 -12.69
CA ILE A 193 7.76 11.35 -13.84
C ILE A 193 7.52 9.87 -13.54
N ARG A 194 8.03 9.39 -12.41
CA ARG A 194 7.84 8.00 -11.98
C ARG A 194 6.37 7.64 -11.82
N GLN A 195 5.56 8.52 -11.23
CA GLN A 195 4.12 8.26 -11.06
C GLN A 195 3.38 8.18 -12.40
N ALA A 196 3.73 9.01 -13.38
CA ALA A 196 3.16 8.94 -14.71
C ALA A 196 3.54 7.61 -15.39
N ARG A 197 4.82 7.23 -15.34
CA ARG A 197 5.31 5.96 -15.89
C ARG A 197 4.66 4.74 -15.23
N ASP A 198 4.56 4.72 -13.91
CA ASP A 198 3.94 3.61 -13.18
C ASP A 198 2.43 3.49 -13.51
N LYS A 199 1.74 4.63 -13.69
CA LYS A 199 0.33 4.67 -14.11
C LYS A 199 0.15 4.11 -15.52
N GLU A 200 1.01 4.52 -16.46
CA GLU A 200 0.98 4.03 -17.84
C GLU A 200 1.28 2.53 -17.90
N LYS A 201 2.34 2.08 -17.21
CA LYS A 201 2.69 0.66 -17.12
C LYS A 201 1.57 -0.17 -16.49
N SER A 202 0.91 0.36 -15.46
CA SER A 202 -0.27 -0.27 -14.86
C SER A 202 -1.39 -0.49 -15.87
N ALA A 203 -1.76 0.55 -16.64
CA ALA A 203 -2.79 0.45 -17.66
C ALA A 203 -2.42 -0.57 -18.75
N GLN A 204 -1.17 -0.57 -19.21
CA GLN A 204 -0.66 -1.55 -20.18
C GLN A 204 -0.75 -2.98 -19.65
N LEU A 205 -0.22 -3.25 -18.46
CA LEU A 205 -0.25 -4.60 -17.87
C LEU A 205 -1.67 -5.09 -17.60
N ILE A 206 -2.56 -4.22 -17.10
CA ILE A 206 -3.96 -4.55 -16.86
C ILE A 206 -4.67 -4.90 -18.17
N SER A 207 -4.35 -4.22 -19.28
CA SER A 207 -4.95 -4.48 -20.59
C SER A 207 -4.62 -5.88 -21.15
N LEU A 208 -3.48 -6.46 -20.73
CA LEU A 208 -3.02 -7.79 -21.13
C LEU A 208 -3.62 -8.93 -20.30
N LEU A 209 -4.33 -8.60 -19.21
CA LEU A 209 -4.94 -9.61 -18.35
C LEU A 209 -6.22 -10.18 -18.99
N PRO A 210 -6.56 -11.44 -18.69
CA PRO A 210 -7.87 -12.00 -19.01
C PRO A 210 -9.00 -11.12 -18.47
N GLU A 211 -10.11 -11.02 -19.19
CA GLU A 211 -11.19 -10.06 -18.92
C GLU A 211 -11.70 -10.08 -17.46
N LYS A 212 -11.83 -11.26 -16.84
CA LYS A 212 -12.20 -11.38 -15.41
C LYS A 212 -11.22 -10.63 -14.50
N LYS A 213 -9.92 -10.90 -14.64
CA LYS A 213 -8.86 -10.28 -13.81
C LYS A 213 -8.68 -8.80 -14.11
N LYS A 214 -8.75 -8.43 -15.40
CA LYS A 214 -8.70 -7.05 -15.88
C LYS A 214 -9.82 -6.22 -15.24
N ARG A 215 -11.05 -6.74 -15.24
CA ARG A 215 -12.22 -6.07 -14.64
C ARG A 215 -12.03 -5.81 -13.15
N THR A 216 -11.65 -6.83 -12.37
CA THR A 216 -11.42 -6.71 -10.93
C THR A 216 -10.30 -5.70 -10.63
N LEU A 217 -9.15 -5.82 -11.29
CA LEU A 217 -8.00 -4.97 -11.01
C LEU A 217 -8.20 -3.52 -11.46
N THR A 218 -8.88 -3.29 -12.59
CA THR A 218 -9.30 -1.94 -13.03
C THR A 218 -10.15 -1.27 -11.97
N ARG A 219 -11.18 -1.97 -11.48
CA ARG A 219 -12.07 -1.48 -10.42
C ARG A 219 -11.30 -1.14 -9.14
N VAL A 220 -10.37 -2.00 -8.71
CA VAL A 220 -9.54 -1.76 -7.51
C VAL A 220 -8.67 -0.50 -7.65
N VAL A 221 -8.06 -0.29 -8.82
CA VAL A 221 -7.19 0.87 -9.09
C VAL A 221 -8.00 2.16 -9.15
N GLU A 222 -9.06 2.20 -9.95
CA GLU A 222 -9.94 3.36 -10.09
C GLU A 222 -10.64 3.69 -8.76
N GLY A 223 -11.06 2.65 -8.04
CA GLY A 223 -11.71 2.70 -6.74
C GLY A 223 -10.80 3.02 -5.56
N LYS A 224 -9.48 3.06 -5.76
CA LYS A 224 -8.46 3.30 -4.72
C LYS A 224 -8.55 2.33 -3.52
N ALA A 225 -8.92 1.07 -3.77
CA ALA A 225 -9.14 0.06 -2.74
C ALA A 225 -7.85 -0.70 -2.38
N SER A 226 -6.83 0.03 -1.91
CA SER A 226 -5.50 -0.54 -1.63
C SER A 226 -4.89 -0.09 -0.29
N HIS A 227 -5.67 0.56 0.56
CA HIS A 227 -5.18 1.11 1.84
C HIS A 227 -4.75 0.00 2.81
N TRP A 228 -5.49 -1.11 2.85
CA TRP A 228 -5.20 -2.29 3.68
C TRP A 228 -3.81 -2.91 3.45
N LEU A 229 -3.20 -2.71 2.28
CA LEU A 229 -1.84 -3.19 1.98
C LEU A 229 -0.74 -2.31 2.60
N ASN A 230 -1.08 -1.12 3.10
CA ASN A 230 -0.10 -0.18 3.66
C ASN A 230 -0.07 -0.21 5.19
N VAL A 231 -0.82 -1.10 5.84
CA VAL A 231 -0.94 -1.17 7.31
C VAL A 231 0.27 -1.88 7.94
N ILE A 232 0.49 -1.65 9.23
CA ILE A 232 1.37 -2.50 10.03
C ILE A 232 0.44 -3.51 10.72
N PRO A 233 0.67 -4.83 10.61
CA PRO A 233 -0.23 -5.83 11.17
C PRO A 233 -0.04 -5.94 12.68
N THR A 234 -0.67 -5.04 13.42
CA THR A 234 -0.68 -5.01 14.89
C THR A 234 -1.99 -5.57 15.41
N ALA A 235 -1.90 -6.59 16.28
CA ALA A 235 -3.07 -7.18 16.93
C ALA A 235 -3.83 -6.19 17.83
N ALA A 236 -3.10 -5.25 18.45
CA ALA A 236 -3.67 -4.20 19.29
C ALA A 236 -4.62 -3.26 18.51
N ASP A 237 -4.41 -3.11 17.21
CA ASP A 237 -5.21 -2.25 16.34
C ASP A 237 -6.15 -3.06 15.43
N HIS A 238 -6.24 -4.38 15.64
CA HIS A 238 -7.02 -5.32 14.81
C HIS A 238 -6.67 -5.31 13.32
N TYR A 239 -5.40 -5.00 12.99
CA TYR A 239 -4.91 -4.98 11.61
C TYR A 239 -4.22 -6.28 11.18
N ASP A 240 -4.09 -7.25 12.09
CA ASP A 240 -3.52 -8.56 11.80
C ASP A 240 -4.57 -9.50 11.20
N LEU A 241 -4.40 -9.78 9.92
CA LEU A 241 -5.15 -10.81 9.22
C LEU A 241 -4.48 -12.15 9.44
N SER A 242 -5.30 -13.19 9.64
CA SER A 242 -4.79 -14.56 9.58
C SER A 242 -4.11 -14.83 8.23
N PRO A 243 -3.19 -15.82 8.15
CA PRO A 243 -2.51 -16.16 6.90
C PRO A 243 -3.48 -16.46 5.75
N THR A 244 -4.60 -17.13 6.06
CA THR A 244 -5.66 -17.44 5.11
C THR A 244 -6.38 -16.18 4.65
N GLN A 245 -6.86 -15.34 5.58
CA GLN A 245 -7.53 -14.08 5.22
C GLN A 245 -6.66 -13.19 4.33
N PHE A 246 -5.37 -13.05 4.64
CA PHE A 246 -4.47 -12.23 3.84
C PHE A 246 -4.27 -12.79 2.43
N ARG A 247 -4.07 -14.11 2.28
CA ARG A 247 -3.88 -14.75 0.97
C ARG A 247 -5.16 -14.76 0.15
N ASP A 248 -6.31 -15.03 0.77
CA ASP A 248 -7.60 -15.01 0.10
C ASP A 248 -7.94 -13.58 -0.37
N ALA A 249 -7.67 -12.55 0.45
CA ALA A 249 -7.82 -11.16 0.04
C ALA A 249 -6.91 -10.81 -1.15
N LEU A 250 -5.66 -11.30 -1.19
CA LEU A 250 -4.78 -11.13 -2.34
C LEU A 250 -5.29 -11.89 -3.58
N ALA A 251 -5.76 -13.13 -3.42
CA ALA A 251 -6.30 -13.92 -4.51
C ALA A 251 -7.53 -13.24 -5.14
N LEU A 252 -8.48 -12.82 -4.31
CA LEU A 252 -9.66 -12.05 -4.71
C LEU A 252 -9.28 -10.76 -5.44
N ARG A 253 -8.37 -9.97 -4.86
CA ARG A 253 -7.88 -8.71 -5.46
C ARG A 253 -7.35 -8.90 -6.90
N TYR A 254 -6.71 -10.04 -7.17
CA TYR A 254 -6.12 -10.36 -8.47
C TYR A 254 -7.00 -11.30 -9.33
N GLY A 255 -8.26 -11.52 -8.93
CA GLY A 255 -9.23 -12.32 -9.67
C GLY A 255 -8.87 -13.81 -9.77
N HIS A 256 -8.23 -14.36 -8.74
CA HIS A 256 -7.97 -15.80 -8.60
C HIS A 256 -9.04 -16.47 -7.75
N GLU A 257 -9.23 -17.77 -7.99
CA GLU A 257 -10.07 -18.63 -7.16
C GLU A 257 -9.38 -18.90 -5.82
N ILE A 258 -10.17 -19.09 -4.77
CA ILE A 258 -9.69 -19.53 -3.46
C ILE A 258 -10.23 -20.94 -3.14
N PRO A 259 -9.55 -21.72 -2.28
CA PRO A 259 -10.07 -22.99 -1.82
C PRO A 259 -11.38 -22.79 -1.06
N LEU A 260 -12.45 -23.45 -1.52
CA LEU A 260 -13.77 -23.42 -0.88
C LEU A 260 -14.19 -24.84 -0.45
N SER A 261 -15.12 -24.93 0.50
CA SER A 261 -15.84 -26.19 0.76
C SER A 261 -16.61 -26.63 -0.48
N GLN A 262 -17.02 -27.90 -0.57
CA GLN A 262 -17.80 -28.37 -1.73
C GLN A 262 -19.25 -27.87 -1.73
N ARG A 263 -19.83 -27.68 -0.54
CA ARG A 263 -21.22 -27.26 -0.35
C ARG A 263 -21.31 -26.09 0.62
N CYS A 264 -22.35 -25.29 0.42
CA CYS A 264 -22.71 -24.17 1.29
C CYS A 264 -23.27 -24.65 2.62
N ASP A 265 -22.76 -24.09 3.71
CA ASP A 265 -23.16 -24.38 5.09
C ASP A 265 -24.60 -23.96 5.43
N GLY A 266 -25.20 -23.07 4.64
CA GLY A 266 -26.56 -22.58 4.89
C GLY A 266 -27.63 -23.11 3.95
N CYS A 267 -27.34 -23.24 2.64
CA CYS A 267 -28.34 -23.68 1.67
C CYS A 267 -28.00 -25.00 0.98
N ASP A 268 -26.89 -25.62 1.32
CA ASP A 268 -26.46 -26.92 0.80
C ASP A 268 -26.27 -26.97 -0.74
N LEU A 269 -26.24 -25.83 -1.42
CA LEU A 269 -25.92 -25.78 -2.86
C LEU A 269 -24.42 -25.95 -3.07
N GLN A 270 -24.04 -26.32 -4.30
CA GLN A 270 -22.64 -26.37 -4.71
C GLN A 270 -21.98 -25.02 -4.48
N MET A 271 -20.83 -25.04 -3.82
CA MET A 271 -20.10 -23.84 -3.47
C MET A 271 -19.11 -23.49 -4.58
N ASP A 272 -19.30 -22.33 -5.17
CA ASP A 272 -18.34 -21.65 -6.03
C ASP A 272 -18.09 -20.23 -5.51
N MET A 273 -17.16 -19.50 -6.11
CA MET A 273 -16.84 -18.14 -5.71
C MET A 273 -18.05 -17.21 -5.76
N ASN A 274 -18.89 -17.35 -6.78
CA ASN A 274 -20.06 -16.50 -6.92
C ASN A 274 -21.08 -16.79 -5.82
N HIS A 275 -21.27 -18.05 -5.45
CA HIS A 275 -22.13 -18.48 -4.36
C HIS A 275 -21.59 -17.98 -3.02
N ALA A 276 -20.31 -18.20 -2.73
CA ALA A 276 -19.66 -17.77 -1.48
C ALA A 276 -19.81 -16.27 -1.22
N LEU A 277 -19.76 -15.45 -2.28
CA LEU A 277 -19.83 -14.00 -2.20
C LEU A 277 -21.25 -13.41 -2.24
N ASN A 278 -22.27 -14.22 -2.52
CA ASN A 278 -23.65 -13.74 -2.67
C ASN A 278 -24.69 -14.45 -1.79
N CYS A 279 -24.41 -15.67 -1.32
CA CYS A 279 -25.37 -16.47 -0.58
C CYS A 279 -25.76 -15.82 0.75
N LYS A 280 -27.06 -15.56 0.93
CA LYS A 280 -27.62 -14.98 2.16
C LYS A 280 -28.03 -16.03 3.20
N LYS A 281 -27.97 -17.31 2.84
CA LYS A 281 -28.31 -18.43 3.72
C LYS A 281 -27.09 -18.95 4.47
N GLY A 282 -25.90 -18.90 3.84
CA GLY A 282 -24.64 -19.27 4.49
C GLY A 282 -24.07 -18.17 5.38
N GLY A 283 -22.99 -18.48 6.10
CA GLY A 283 -22.41 -17.58 7.10
C GLY A 283 -21.57 -16.42 6.55
N LEU A 284 -20.86 -16.63 5.42
CA LEU A 284 -19.79 -15.73 4.96
C LEU A 284 -20.26 -14.29 4.68
N VAL A 285 -21.37 -14.14 3.93
CA VAL A 285 -21.88 -12.82 3.54
C VAL A 285 -22.44 -12.05 4.74
N LYS A 286 -23.09 -12.77 5.66
CA LYS A 286 -23.61 -12.17 6.89
C LYS A 286 -22.45 -11.73 7.79
N TYR A 287 -21.46 -12.60 8.01
CA TYR A 287 -20.29 -12.29 8.81
C TYR A 287 -19.51 -11.08 8.29
N GLY A 288 -19.29 -11.01 6.97
CA GLY A 288 -18.62 -9.86 6.36
C GLY A 288 -19.41 -8.55 6.50
N HIS A 289 -20.75 -8.62 6.41
CA HIS A 289 -21.62 -7.48 6.63
C HIS A 289 -21.57 -6.99 8.08
N ASP A 290 -21.74 -7.91 9.03
CA ASP A 290 -21.81 -7.60 10.45
C ASP A 290 -20.47 -7.02 10.94
N ASN A 291 -19.34 -7.58 10.52
CA ASN A 291 -18.02 -7.01 10.82
C ASN A 291 -17.86 -5.59 10.30
N LEU A 292 -18.23 -5.32 9.04
CA LEU A 292 -18.13 -3.98 8.45
C LEU A 292 -19.04 -2.96 9.17
N CYS A 293 -20.23 -3.39 9.56
CA CYS A 293 -21.16 -2.59 10.35
C CYS A 293 -20.57 -2.27 11.73
N ASP A 294 -19.99 -3.28 12.40
CA ASP A 294 -19.40 -3.15 13.73
C ASP A 294 -18.21 -2.21 13.74
N ASP A 295 -17.28 -2.39 12.80
CA ASP A 295 -16.12 -1.53 12.64
C ASP A 295 -16.55 -0.10 12.30
N GLY A 296 -17.54 0.05 11.41
CA GLY A 296 -18.14 1.34 11.07
C GLY A 296 -18.75 2.05 12.27
N ALA A 297 -19.50 1.33 13.11
CA ALA A 297 -20.10 1.86 14.34
C ALA A 297 -19.05 2.22 15.39
N GLN A 298 -18.00 1.39 15.56
CA GLN A 298 -16.90 1.68 16.47
C GLN A 298 -16.13 2.92 16.04
N LEU A 299 -15.82 3.04 14.75
CA LEU A 299 -15.18 4.22 14.19
C LEU A 299 -16.04 5.48 14.38
N ALA A 300 -17.36 5.36 14.17
CA ALA A 300 -18.30 6.44 14.43
C ALA A 300 -18.32 6.87 15.90
N LYS A 301 -18.23 5.94 16.86
CA LYS A 301 -18.17 6.25 18.30
C LYS A 301 -16.93 7.04 18.71
N LEU A 302 -15.82 6.90 17.97
CA LEU A 302 -14.64 7.73 18.20
C LEU A 302 -14.92 9.20 17.86
N ALA A 303 -15.74 9.44 16.83
CA ALA A 303 -16.07 10.77 16.32
C ALA A 303 -17.26 11.42 17.02
N PHE A 304 -18.35 10.67 17.22
CA PHE A 304 -19.65 11.15 17.68
C PHE A 304 -20.06 10.46 18.98
N GLN A 305 -20.81 11.18 19.83
CA GLN A 305 -21.23 10.67 21.15
C GLN A 305 -22.41 9.69 21.06
N CYS A 306 -23.42 10.02 20.25
CA CYS A 306 -24.65 9.23 20.16
C CYS A 306 -24.62 8.35 18.91
N VAL A 307 -24.07 7.15 19.08
CA VAL A 307 -24.00 6.11 18.04
C VAL A 307 -24.62 4.82 18.56
N ASN A 308 -25.65 4.33 17.89
CA ASN A 308 -26.37 3.10 18.25
C ASN A 308 -26.40 2.13 17.06
N ARG A 309 -26.27 0.83 17.35
CA ARG A 309 -26.46 -0.24 16.36
C ARG A 309 -27.92 -0.66 16.35
N GLU A 310 -28.36 -1.16 15.20
CA GLU A 310 -29.72 -1.71 14.98
C GLU A 310 -30.86 -0.78 15.45
N PRO A 311 -30.82 0.54 15.16
CA PRO A 311 -31.94 1.43 15.48
C PRO A 311 -33.23 1.07 14.71
N VAL A 312 -34.35 1.02 15.43
CA VAL A 312 -35.68 0.96 14.83
C VAL A 312 -36.03 2.35 14.28
N ILE A 313 -36.29 2.43 12.97
CA ILE A 313 -36.78 3.64 12.29
C ILE A 313 -38.30 3.68 12.32
N GLN A 314 -38.92 2.52 12.04
CA GLN A 314 -40.37 2.34 12.04
C GLN A 314 -40.68 1.02 12.75
N GLU A 315 -41.57 1.07 13.74
CA GLU A 315 -42.05 -0.10 14.47
C GLU A 315 -42.88 -1.02 13.56
N ALA A 316 -42.94 -2.30 13.91
CA ALA A 316 -43.87 -3.23 13.25
C ALA A 316 -45.32 -2.85 13.60
N ASP A 317 -46.22 -2.88 12.63
CA ASP A 317 -47.66 -2.63 12.87
C ASP A 317 -48.41 -3.86 13.40
N GLY A 318 -47.71 -5.01 13.53
CA GLY A 318 -48.24 -6.27 14.05
C GLY A 318 -49.15 -7.04 13.08
N ILE A 319 -49.43 -6.51 11.88
CA ILE A 319 -50.42 -7.10 10.96
C ILE A 319 -49.83 -7.30 9.56
N HIS A 320 -49.14 -6.30 9.01
CA HIS A 320 -48.75 -6.27 7.59
C HIS A 320 -47.32 -5.77 7.34
N THR A 321 -46.78 -4.89 8.19
CA THR A 321 -45.45 -4.31 7.97
C THR A 321 -44.46 -4.73 9.06
N PRO A 322 -43.34 -5.38 8.69
CA PRO A 322 -42.27 -5.65 9.65
C PRO A 322 -41.58 -4.35 10.05
N ALA A 323 -40.94 -4.35 11.21
CA ALA A 323 -40.15 -3.22 11.67
C ALA A 323 -39.03 -2.88 10.67
N LEU A 324 -38.83 -1.59 10.42
CA LEU A 324 -37.74 -1.10 9.60
C LEU A 324 -36.56 -0.75 10.49
N ILE A 325 -35.55 -1.59 10.46
CA ILE A 325 -34.32 -1.45 11.24
C ILE A 325 -33.19 -1.06 10.28
N ALA A 326 -32.41 -0.05 10.67
CA ALA A 326 -31.15 0.29 10.01
C ALA A 326 -29.98 -0.27 10.80
N ASP A 327 -28.82 -0.37 10.17
CA ASP A 327 -27.63 -0.93 10.81
C ASP A 327 -27.04 -0.02 11.90
N VAL A 328 -26.92 1.29 11.62
CA VAL A 328 -26.30 2.25 12.52
C VAL A 328 -27.07 3.57 12.55
N LYS A 329 -27.19 4.18 13.72
CA LYS A 329 -27.65 5.56 13.92
C LYS A 329 -26.50 6.41 14.42
N ILE A 330 -26.33 7.61 13.85
CA ILE A 330 -25.37 8.62 14.30
C ILE A 330 -26.09 9.97 14.44
N VAL A 331 -26.00 10.60 15.61
CA VAL A 331 -26.48 11.98 15.81
C VAL A 331 -25.36 12.97 15.51
N GLY A 332 -25.65 14.02 14.75
CA GLY A 332 -24.69 15.08 14.43
C GLY A 332 -23.81 14.81 13.20
N LEU A 333 -24.07 13.73 12.45
CA LEU A 333 -23.26 13.34 11.30
C LEU A 333 -23.22 14.47 10.24
N TRP A 334 -24.40 14.87 9.78
CA TRP A 334 -24.58 15.90 8.75
C TRP A 334 -24.92 17.27 9.34
N GLU A 335 -25.92 17.32 10.22
CA GLU A 335 -26.42 18.53 10.87
C GLU A 335 -26.37 18.34 12.39
N ASN A 336 -25.99 19.39 13.12
CA ASN A 336 -25.89 19.32 14.58
C ASN A 336 -27.26 18.94 15.19
N GLY A 337 -27.26 17.97 16.11
CA GLY A 337 -28.47 17.47 16.78
C GLY A 337 -29.40 16.59 15.92
N ARG A 338 -29.20 16.51 14.59
CA ARG A 338 -30.02 15.66 13.71
C ARG A 338 -29.46 14.24 13.63
N THR A 339 -30.35 13.25 13.63
CA THR A 339 -29.99 11.85 13.45
C THR A 339 -29.85 11.50 11.97
N ALA A 340 -28.81 10.74 11.63
CA ALA A 340 -28.66 10.05 10.36
C ALA A 340 -28.65 8.53 10.60
N PHE A 341 -29.46 7.80 9.84
CA PHE A 341 -29.45 6.34 9.78
C PHE A 341 -28.56 5.87 8.63
N LEU A 342 -27.77 4.83 8.89
CA LEU A 342 -26.86 4.21 7.94
C LEU A 342 -27.23 2.74 7.78
N ASP A 343 -27.13 2.24 6.56
CA ASP A 343 -27.44 0.85 6.23
C ASP A 343 -26.47 0.33 5.17
N TYR A 344 -25.79 -0.76 5.47
CA TYR A 344 -24.63 -1.29 4.76
C TYR A 344 -25.03 -2.26 3.66
N ARG A 345 -24.20 -2.32 2.62
CA ARG A 345 -24.33 -3.32 1.56
C ARG A 345 -22.99 -3.60 0.90
N ILE A 346 -22.56 -4.85 1.03
CA ILE A 346 -21.40 -5.38 0.30
C ILE A 346 -21.91 -6.07 -0.98
N ILE A 347 -21.30 -5.73 -2.11
CA ILE A 347 -21.70 -6.20 -3.44
C ILE A 347 -20.56 -6.98 -4.08
N ASN A 348 -20.84 -8.16 -4.62
CA ASN A 348 -19.96 -8.83 -5.58
C ASN A 348 -20.18 -8.21 -6.98
N PRO A 349 -19.28 -7.36 -7.51
CA PRO A 349 -19.51 -6.68 -8.79
C PRO A 349 -19.20 -7.58 -10.01
N ASP A 350 -18.68 -8.79 -9.77
CA ASP A 350 -18.36 -9.79 -10.77
C ASP A 350 -19.40 -10.93 -10.80
N ALA A 351 -20.54 -10.75 -10.12
CA ALA A 351 -21.69 -11.62 -10.26
C ALA A 351 -22.21 -11.61 -11.72
N PRO A 352 -22.74 -12.74 -12.25
CA PRO A 352 -23.17 -12.85 -13.65
C PRO A 352 -24.12 -11.73 -14.11
N SER A 353 -25.02 -11.28 -13.25
CA SER A 353 -26.00 -10.22 -13.53
C SER A 353 -25.38 -8.83 -13.73
N TYR A 354 -24.11 -8.63 -13.37
CA TYR A 354 -23.44 -7.33 -13.37
C TYR A 354 -22.29 -7.21 -14.36
N LEU A 355 -21.97 -8.27 -15.10
CA LEU A 355 -20.80 -8.32 -15.99
C LEU A 355 -20.80 -7.21 -17.06
N SER A 356 -21.97 -6.79 -17.53
CA SER A 356 -22.13 -5.71 -18.52
C SER A 356 -22.05 -4.29 -17.93
N GLN A 357 -22.01 -4.14 -16.61
CA GLN A 357 -22.09 -2.85 -15.93
C GLN A 357 -20.74 -2.49 -15.30
N ASN A 358 -20.44 -1.20 -15.19
CA ASN A 358 -19.30 -0.73 -14.41
C ASN A 358 -19.67 -0.55 -12.92
N TRP A 359 -18.67 -0.37 -12.05
CA TRP A 359 -18.89 -0.22 -10.61
C TRP A 359 -19.81 0.97 -10.26
N SER A 360 -19.68 2.08 -10.96
CA SER A 360 -20.50 3.28 -10.73
C SER A 360 -21.99 2.97 -10.94
N ALA A 361 -22.34 2.33 -12.05
CA ALA A 361 -23.73 1.93 -12.32
C ALA A 361 -24.26 0.94 -11.27
N ILE A 362 -23.48 -0.08 -10.91
CA ILE A 362 -23.87 -1.11 -9.93
C ILE A 362 -24.12 -0.47 -8.56
N SER A 363 -23.17 0.32 -8.07
CA SER A 363 -23.24 0.95 -6.75
C SER A 363 -24.37 1.99 -6.66
N ASN A 364 -24.56 2.82 -7.69
CA ASN A 364 -25.66 3.79 -7.73
C ASN A 364 -27.04 3.12 -7.75
N ARG A 365 -27.21 2.01 -8.48
CA ARG A 365 -28.46 1.24 -8.45
C ARG A 365 -28.78 0.78 -7.04
N HIS A 366 -27.80 0.19 -6.34
CA HIS A 366 -28.01 -0.33 -4.99
C HIS A 366 -28.15 0.76 -3.92
N ALA A 367 -27.49 1.91 -4.08
CA ALA A 367 -27.73 3.07 -3.23
C ALA A 367 -29.16 3.58 -3.41
N LYS A 368 -29.64 3.69 -4.66
CA LYS A 368 -31.02 4.10 -4.97
C LYS A 368 -32.07 3.15 -4.38
N GLU A 369 -31.84 1.82 -4.44
CA GLU A 369 -32.72 0.84 -3.81
C GLU A 369 -32.81 1.03 -2.28
N LYS A 370 -31.69 1.38 -1.63
CA LYS A 370 -31.68 1.67 -0.19
C LYS A 370 -32.43 2.98 0.11
N HIS A 371 -32.18 4.04 -0.64
CA HIS A 371 -32.93 5.30 -0.54
C HIS A 371 -34.45 5.08 -0.66
N GLN A 372 -34.89 4.36 -1.71
CA GLN A 372 -36.30 4.01 -1.91
C GLN A 372 -36.91 3.25 -0.72
N LYS A 373 -36.10 2.47 0.00
CA LYS A 373 -36.55 1.70 1.16
C LYS A 373 -36.61 2.55 2.44
N TYR A 374 -35.65 3.46 2.66
CA TYR A 374 -35.43 4.08 3.97
C TYR A 374 -35.77 5.57 4.05
N ASP A 375 -35.67 6.34 2.96
CA ASP A 375 -35.74 7.81 3.02
C ASP A 375 -37.04 8.31 3.64
N ARG A 376 -38.19 7.81 3.16
CA ARG A 376 -39.51 8.23 3.65
C ARG A 376 -39.67 8.00 5.14
N ALA A 377 -39.34 6.79 5.61
CA ALA A 377 -39.46 6.44 7.01
C ALA A 377 -38.50 7.27 7.90
N ALA A 378 -37.29 7.57 7.40
CA ALA A 378 -36.37 8.45 8.10
C ALA A 378 -36.87 9.90 8.15
N GLU A 379 -37.47 10.40 7.06
CA GLU A 379 -38.06 11.74 6.98
C GLU A 379 -39.27 11.92 7.92
N ASP A 380 -40.12 10.89 8.05
CA ASP A 380 -41.28 10.90 8.94
C ASP A 380 -40.87 11.09 10.42
N VAL A 381 -39.67 10.61 10.80
CA VAL A 381 -39.06 10.85 12.12
C VAL A 381 -38.04 11.99 12.12
N ARG A 382 -38.07 12.87 11.10
CA ARG A 382 -37.20 14.06 10.94
C ARG A 382 -35.70 13.78 10.91
N CYS A 383 -35.33 12.56 10.54
CA CYS A 383 -33.95 12.11 10.42
C CYS A 383 -33.48 12.19 8.96
N GLY A 384 -32.22 11.85 8.71
CA GLY A 384 -31.69 11.59 7.37
C GLY A 384 -31.30 10.12 7.21
N PHE A 385 -31.10 9.69 5.97
CA PHE A 385 -30.60 8.36 5.64
C PHE A 385 -29.38 8.46 4.73
N THR A 386 -28.42 7.53 4.89
CA THR A 386 -27.26 7.44 3.99
C THR A 386 -26.87 5.97 3.77
N PRO A 387 -26.92 5.47 2.52
CA PRO A 387 -26.52 4.11 2.20
C PRO A 387 -24.99 3.92 2.23
N MET A 388 -24.55 2.86 2.89
CA MET A 388 -23.13 2.50 3.03
C MET A 388 -22.79 1.35 2.08
N VAL A 389 -22.64 1.67 0.79
CA VAL A 389 -22.45 0.68 -0.29
C VAL A 389 -20.97 0.52 -0.64
N CYS A 390 -20.48 -0.72 -0.67
CA CYS A 390 -19.13 -1.04 -1.13
C CYS A 390 -19.07 -2.37 -1.92
N SER A 391 -17.99 -2.56 -2.68
CA SER A 391 -17.69 -3.86 -3.29
C SER A 391 -16.98 -4.78 -2.30
N ILE A 392 -17.00 -6.09 -2.57
CA ILE A 392 -16.16 -7.08 -1.86
C ILE A 392 -14.66 -6.75 -1.88
N ASP A 393 -14.19 -6.02 -2.90
CA ASP A 393 -12.78 -5.59 -3.01
C ASP A 393 -12.47 -4.31 -2.23
N GLY A 394 -13.47 -3.72 -1.56
CA GLY A 394 -13.33 -2.47 -0.78
C GLY A 394 -13.47 -1.19 -1.61
N VAL A 395 -14.05 -1.23 -2.81
CA VAL A 395 -14.37 0.00 -3.55
C VAL A 395 -15.65 0.59 -3.01
N LEU A 396 -15.59 1.83 -2.55
CA LEU A 396 -16.69 2.52 -1.88
C LEU A 396 -17.56 3.30 -2.89
N HIS A 397 -18.86 3.39 -2.60
CA HIS A 397 -19.77 4.37 -3.19
C HIS A 397 -19.48 5.79 -2.66
N GLU A 398 -19.90 6.83 -3.39
CA GLU A 398 -19.60 8.23 -3.07
C GLU A 398 -20.19 8.68 -1.72
N GLU A 399 -21.37 8.20 -1.34
CA GLU A 399 -21.99 8.57 -0.07
C GLU A 399 -21.24 7.95 1.12
N PHE A 400 -20.83 6.68 1.00
CA PHE A 400 -19.96 6.04 1.98
C PHE A 400 -18.62 6.81 2.10
N LYS A 401 -17.98 7.19 0.98
CA LYS A 401 -16.76 8.03 1.04
C LYS A 401 -16.99 9.37 1.74
N THR A 402 -18.18 9.96 1.59
CA THR A 402 -18.54 11.23 2.22
C THR A 402 -18.67 11.06 3.73
N VAL A 403 -19.30 9.97 4.20
CA VAL A 403 -19.35 9.62 5.63
C VAL A 403 -17.95 9.44 6.21
N LEU A 404 -17.07 8.67 5.54
CA LEU A 404 -15.68 8.50 6.00
C LEU A 404 -14.90 9.81 6.01
N THR A 405 -15.11 10.67 5.02
CA THR A 405 -14.50 12.01 4.97
C THR A 405 -14.95 12.88 6.14
N ARG A 406 -16.24 12.82 6.50
CA ARG A 406 -16.81 13.53 7.65
C ARG A 406 -16.23 13.01 8.97
N LEU A 407 -16.18 11.69 9.15
CA LEU A 407 -15.55 11.04 10.30
C LEU A 407 -14.10 11.47 10.46
N ALA A 408 -13.32 11.44 9.38
CA ALA A 408 -11.92 11.84 9.40
C ALA A 408 -11.72 13.30 9.78
N SER A 409 -12.61 14.20 9.33
CA SER A 409 -12.57 15.62 9.69
C SER A 409 -12.83 15.82 11.20
N VAL A 410 -13.91 15.24 11.72
CA VAL A 410 -14.29 15.37 13.13
C VAL A 410 -13.20 14.79 14.05
N LEU A 411 -12.64 13.64 13.67
CA LEU A 411 -11.55 13.01 14.42
C LEU A 411 -10.25 13.82 14.35
N ALA A 412 -9.93 14.42 13.20
CA ALA A 412 -8.74 15.25 13.07
C ALA A 412 -8.78 16.45 14.02
N ASP A 413 -9.93 17.11 14.11
CA ASP A 413 -10.15 18.22 15.03
C ASP A 413 -10.08 17.74 16.48
N LYS A 414 -10.81 16.68 16.82
CA LYS A 414 -10.88 16.11 18.19
C LYS A 414 -9.52 15.63 18.69
N TRP A 415 -8.71 15.04 17.82
CA TRP A 415 -7.37 14.55 18.17
C TRP A 415 -6.27 15.58 17.98
N SER A 416 -6.59 16.77 17.45
CA SER A 416 -5.59 17.78 17.08
C SER A 416 -4.48 17.21 16.19
N LYS A 417 -4.86 16.34 15.23
CA LYS A 417 -3.94 15.67 14.30
C LYS A 417 -4.19 16.15 12.87
N SER A 418 -3.19 16.00 12.00
CA SER A 418 -3.36 16.37 10.59
C SER A 418 -4.46 15.51 9.94
N TYR A 419 -5.36 16.17 9.19
CA TYR A 419 -6.44 15.50 8.48
C TYR A 419 -5.94 14.36 7.58
N SER A 420 -4.79 14.52 6.92
CA SER A 420 -4.21 13.46 6.09
C SER A 420 -3.83 12.21 6.88
N ALA A 421 -3.33 12.34 8.11
CA ALA A 421 -2.98 11.19 8.93
C ALA A 421 -4.24 10.45 9.40
N VAL A 422 -5.25 11.19 9.86
CA VAL A 422 -6.52 10.63 10.34
C VAL A 422 -7.32 10.02 9.20
N LYS A 423 -7.35 10.65 8.02
CA LYS A 423 -7.98 10.06 6.83
C LYS A 423 -7.37 8.72 6.46
N ASN A 424 -6.03 8.58 6.52
CA ASN A 424 -5.40 7.29 6.24
C ASN A 424 -5.81 6.22 7.27
N PHE A 425 -5.96 6.60 8.55
CA PHE A 425 -6.46 5.70 9.59
C PHE A 425 -7.92 5.27 9.35
N VAL A 426 -8.79 6.20 8.97
CA VAL A 426 -10.23 5.95 8.72
C VAL A 426 -10.50 5.06 7.51
N TYR A 427 -9.63 5.08 6.50
CA TYR A 427 -9.78 4.32 5.25
C TYR A 427 -9.08 2.95 5.25
N VAL A 428 -8.25 2.70 6.27
CA VAL A 428 -7.66 1.40 6.55
C VAL A 428 -8.71 0.57 7.26
#